data_AF-Q7VPD8-F1
#
_entry.id   AF-Q7VPD8-F1
#
_cell.length_a   1.000
_cell.length_b   1.000
_cell.length_c   1.000
_cell.angle_alpha   90.00
_cell.angle_beta   90.00
_cell.angle_gamma   90.00
#
_symmetry.space_group_name_H-M   'P 1'
#
loop_
_entity.id
_entity.type
_entity.pdbx_description
1 polymer ?
#
loop_
_entity_poly.entity_id
_entity_poly.type
_entity_poly.pdbx_seq_one_letter_code
_entity_poly.pdbx_strand_id
1 'polypeptide(L)'
;MLSVSVVGGEGIELNGPTSGTFNALALKKWTIKVGMQGTPVIDCVVTFNFLGKNPITLHITGSRSTDWAFAPDWGDNVTENLEFLTRVHQSVTGAEQRIARRLSPRRTFEFKVALSAVARQAFESALYGYGSRVWSLPIYTDATRLAESVTAGKAEIHLDTTGRDFSVQGRALLVAGAQKEMVEITAIAPDKLTLKRAIVSNFDRAFTLVYPLRAAVLTDMPIVTRLSDGAATAQVRLQISEHNGWQDDIAHLPTYRNHPVLEPTSEWSEDITAQYMRLIKRLDNETGLPYYLDTANKAFQLTNYRFVLSDRDMQRKLRNLFYYLRGRQRAIWVATSATDVTPVGDLLGKTLDIAFINYTAALQKQTGRQDVRIECTDGRIFYRRIVSAAVVDSNTERLALDGETLHIKQSEILKISFLTLSRLDSDTISWVHHTDADGVATVSVSFRGLRDELEI
;
A
#
# COMPACT_ATOMS: atom_id res chain seq x y z
N MET A 1 -4.81 3.03 58.74
CA MET A 1 -5.07 1.72 58.11
C MET A 1 -5.09 1.88 56.61
N LEU A 2 -4.55 0.91 55.88
CA LEU A 2 -4.60 0.77 54.43
C LEU A 2 -5.75 -0.17 54.05
N SER A 3 -6.45 0.12 52.96
CA SER A 3 -7.21 -0.85 52.17
C SER A 3 -7.00 -0.63 50.67
N VAL A 4 -6.94 -1.70 49.90
CA VAL A 4 -6.71 -1.63 48.44
C VAL A 4 -7.94 -2.14 47.71
N SER A 5 -8.43 -1.36 46.74
CA SER A 5 -9.50 -1.77 45.82
C SER A 5 -9.01 -1.76 44.38
N VAL A 6 -9.56 -2.65 43.55
CA VAL A 6 -9.20 -2.78 42.13
C VAL A 6 -10.48 -2.75 41.31
N VAL A 7 -10.55 -1.87 40.32
CA VAL A 7 -11.67 -1.75 39.37
C VAL A 7 -11.12 -1.99 37.97
N GLY A 8 -11.80 -2.78 37.15
CA GLY A 8 -11.33 -3.15 35.80
C GLY A 8 -10.14 -4.13 35.80
N GLY A 9 -9.86 -4.80 36.91
CA GLY A 9 -8.69 -5.67 37.11
C GLY A 9 -8.83 -7.10 36.59
N GLU A 10 -9.72 -7.39 35.65
CA GLU A 10 -9.87 -8.74 35.11
C GLU A 10 -8.54 -9.22 34.51
N GLY A 11 -8.04 -10.36 34.99
CA GLY A 11 -6.73 -10.91 34.60
C GLY A 11 -5.53 -10.07 35.07
N ILE A 12 -5.70 -9.19 36.06
CA ILE A 12 -4.59 -8.48 36.73
C ILE A 12 -4.51 -8.96 38.17
N GLU A 13 -3.36 -9.52 38.55
CA GLU A 13 -3.07 -9.90 39.93
C GLU A 13 -2.18 -8.84 40.58
N LEU A 14 -2.67 -8.28 41.69
CA LEU A 14 -1.90 -7.39 42.55
C LEU A 14 -1.42 -8.16 43.78
N ASN A 15 -0.14 -8.55 43.79
CA ASN A 15 0.46 -9.29 44.90
C ASN A 15 1.15 -8.32 45.88
N GLY A 16 0.58 -8.15 47.07
CA GLY A 16 1.13 -7.33 48.15
C GLY A 16 0.11 -7.10 49.28
N PRO A 17 0.41 -6.24 50.27
CA PRO A 17 -0.53 -5.94 51.35
C PRO A 17 -1.82 -5.30 50.82
N THR A 18 -2.97 -5.94 51.06
CA THR A 18 -4.29 -5.43 50.65
C THR A 18 -5.04 -4.74 51.79
N SER A 19 -4.64 -4.97 53.03
CA SER A 19 -5.14 -4.30 54.22
C SER A 19 -4.09 -4.24 55.35
N GLY A 20 -4.33 -3.41 56.36
CA GLY A 20 -3.55 -3.39 57.60
C GLY A 20 -2.97 -2.02 57.99
N THR A 21 -2.07 -1.99 58.96
CA THR A 21 -1.45 -0.75 59.42
C THR A 21 -0.28 -0.36 58.53
N PHE A 22 -0.32 0.87 58.01
CA PHE A 22 0.77 1.47 57.24
C PHE A 22 1.38 2.59 58.07
N ASN A 23 2.54 2.31 58.68
CA ASN A 23 3.21 3.26 59.57
C ASN A 23 3.86 4.40 58.78
N ALA A 24 4.11 5.53 59.46
CA ALA A 24 4.87 6.63 58.89
C ALA A 24 6.26 6.13 58.42
N LEU A 25 6.69 6.59 57.23
CA LEU A 25 7.96 6.21 56.58
C LEU A 25 8.12 4.70 56.27
N ALA A 26 7.06 3.89 56.39
CA ALA A 26 7.11 2.49 56.02
C ALA A 26 7.14 2.33 54.48
N LEU A 27 7.99 1.43 54.00
CA LEU A 27 8.03 1.02 52.60
C LEU A 27 7.36 -0.35 52.44
N LYS A 28 6.43 -0.45 51.51
CA LYS A 28 5.78 -1.71 51.10
C LYS A 28 5.89 -1.86 49.60
N LYS A 29 5.91 -3.11 49.14
CA LYS A 29 6.06 -3.47 47.73
C LYS A 29 4.83 -4.23 47.26
N TRP A 30 4.37 -3.90 46.06
CA TRP A 30 3.39 -4.66 45.32
C TRP A 30 3.99 -5.13 43.99
N THR A 31 3.68 -6.35 43.61
CA THR A 31 4.05 -6.93 42.32
C THR A 31 2.78 -7.10 41.49
N ILE A 32 2.75 -6.45 40.32
CA ILE A 32 1.62 -6.51 39.40
C ILE A 32 1.93 -7.57 38.34
N LYS A 33 1.02 -8.54 38.17
CA LYS A 33 1.05 -9.47 37.05
C LYS A 33 -0.17 -9.22 36.18
N VAL A 34 0.06 -9.01 34.89
CA VAL A 34 -1.00 -8.88 33.89
C VAL A 34 -1.02 -10.17 33.09
N GLY A 35 -2.08 -10.96 33.25
CA GLY A 35 -2.33 -12.16 32.47
C GLY A 35 -3.10 -11.87 31.17
N MET A 36 -3.29 -12.90 30.34
CA MET A 36 -4.02 -12.82 29.06
C MET A 36 -5.54 -12.95 29.19
N GLN A 37 -6.03 -13.25 30.39
CA GLN A 37 -7.46 -13.34 30.71
C GLN A 37 -8.09 -11.95 30.83
N GLY A 38 -9.35 -11.81 30.43
CA GLY A 38 -10.09 -10.56 30.46
C GLY A 38 -10.10 -9.78 29.13
N THR A 39 -10.59 -8.54 29.21
CA THR A 39 -10.85 -7.68 28.05
C THR A 39 -9.60 -7.36 27.22
N PRO A 40 -9.73 -7.19 25.89
CA PRO A 40 -8.61 -6.81 25.01
C PRO A 40 -8.00 -5.44 25.36
N VAL A 41 -8.83 -4.50 25.83
CA VAL A 41 -8.39 -3.22 26.37
C VAL A 41 -8.27 -3.37 27.88
N ILE A 42 -7.10 -3.05 28.42
CA ILE A 42 -6.85 -2.98 29.85
C ILE A 42 -7.06 -1.53 30.27
N ASP A 43 -8.03 -1.30 31.14
CA ASP A 43 -8.27 -0.03 31.82
C ASP A 43 -8.57 -0.35 33.29
N CYS A 44 -7.52 -0.44 34.10
CA CYS A 44 -7.60 -0.87 35.48
C CYS A 44 -7.13 0.23 36.43
N VAL A 45 -7.96 0.53 37.43
CA VAL A 45 -7.64 1.46 38.51
C VAL A 45 -7.40 0.67 39.78
N VAL A 46 -6.17 0.72 40.30
CA VAL A 46 -5.86 0.27 41.66
C VAL A 46 -5.91 1.48 42.57
N THR A 47 -6.74 1.44 43.61
CA THR A 47 -6.90 2.52 44.59
C THR A 47 -6.38 2.09 45.95
N PHE A 48 -5.37 2.79 46.45
CA PHE A 48 -4.81 2.65 47.79
C PHE A 48 -5.47 3.66 48.73
N ASN A 49 -6.32 3.19 49.63
CA ASN A 49 -7.05 4.02 50.58
C ASN A 49 -6.31 4.03 51.92
N PHE A 50 -6.03 5.23 52.44
CA PHE A 50 -5.41 5.41 53.74
C PHE A 50 -6.38 6.15 54.66
N LEU A 51 -6.64 5.59 55.84
CA LEU A 51 -7.57 6.19 56.81
C LEU A 51 -7.20 7.65 57.11
N GLY A 52 -8.14 8.58 56.88
CA GLY A 52 -7.98 10.01 57.14
C GLY A 52 -7.05 10.74 56.16
N LYS A 53 -6.73 10.14 55.01
CA LYS A 53 -5.89 10.74 53.96
C LYS A 53 -6.56 10.54 52.59
N ASN A 54 -6.12 11.34 51.62
CA ASN A 54 -6.58 11.18 50.23
C ASN A 54 -6.09 9.84 49.66
N PRO A 55 -6.92 9.13 48.90
CA PRO A 55 -6.52 7.90 48.24
C PRO A 55 -5.47 8.18 47.16
N ILE A 56 -4.59 7.20 46.95
CA ILE A 56 -3.61 7.22 45.86
C ILE A 56 -4.05 6.21 44.82
N THR A 57 -4.10 6.59 43.55
CA THR A 57 -4.48 5.71 42.46
C THR A 57 -3.30 5.35 41.57
N LEU A 58 -3.27 4.11 41.11
CA LEU A 58 -2.40 3.63 40.04
C LEU A 58 -3.29 3.22 38.88
N HIS A 59 -3.07 3.86 37.73
CA HIS A 59 -3.78 3.55 36.49
C HIS A 59 -2.95 2.61 35.63
N ILE A 60 -3.47 1.41 35.39
CA ILE A 60 -2.87 0.40 34.55
C ILE A 60 -3.66 0.36 33.26
N THR A 61 -3.11 0.96 32.21
CA THR A 61 -3.69 0.96 30.87
C THR A 61 -2.85 0.09 29.93
N GLY A 62 -3.48 -0.61 29.00
CA GLY A 62 -2.76 -1.41 28.01
C GLY A 62 -3.68 -2.16 27.08
N SER A 63 -3.12 -3.05 26.27
CA SER A 63 -3.88 -3.96 25.43
C SER A 63 -3.33 -5.37 25.52
N ARG A 64 -4.22 -6.36 25.44
CA ARG A 64 -3.88 -7.78 25.29
C ARG A 64 -3.91 -8.11 23.81
N SER A 65 -2.75 -8.36 23.22
CA SER A 65 -2.66 -8.85 21.85
C SER A 65 -2.48 -10.36 21.83
N THR A 66 -3.30 -11.06 21.06
CA THR A 66 -3.09 -12.49 20.80
C THR A 66 -2.20 -12.64 19.57
N ASP A 67 -1.15 -13.44 19.64
CA ASP A 67 -0.25 -13.63 18.49
C ASP A 67 -0.93 -14.45 17.40
N TRP A 68 -0.90 -13.92 16.17
CA TRP A 68 -1.31 -14.69 15.00
C TRP A 68 -0.20 -15.66 14.62
N ALA A 69 -0.39 -16.94 14.91
CA ALA A 69 0.62 -17.98 14.72
C ALA A 69 0.48 -18.78 13.41
N PHE A 70 -0.50 -18.45 12.56
CA PHE A 70 -0.88 -19.25 11.41
C PHE A 70 -0.35 -18.61 10.12
N ALA A 71 0.78 -19.11 9.64
CA ALA A 71 1.43 -18.60 8.43
C ALA A 71 0.62 -18.92 7.16
N PRO A 72 0.71 -18.08 6.11
CA PRO A 72 0.11 -18.36 4.83
C PRO A 72 0.71 -19.63 4.20
N ASP A 73 -0.16 -20.39 3.53
CA ASP A 73 0.26 -21.43 2.59
C ASP A 73 0.67 -20.77 1.27
N TRP A 74 1.98 -20.65 1.04
CA TRP A 74 2.56 -20.06 -0.17
C TRP A 74 2.37 -20.91 -1.44
N GLY A 75 1.67 -22.05 -1.35
CA GLY A 75 1.11 -22.70 -2.54
C GLY A 75 0.06 -21.82 -3.26
N ASP A 76 -0.51 -20.84 -2.54
CA ASP A 76 -1.41 -19.82 -3.06
C ASP A 76 -0.87 -18.41 -2.76
N ASN A 77 -1.33 -17.41 -3.52
CA ASN A 77 -0.85 -16.03 -3.37
C ASN A 77 -1.39 -15.37 -2.08
N VAL A 78 -0.59 -14.47 -1.50
CA VAL A 78 -1.05 -13.55 -0.46
C VAL A 78 -1.48 -12.23 -1.11
N THR A 79 -2.73 -11.83 -0.89
CA THR A 79 -3.26 -10.56 -1.41
C THR A 79 -3.25 -9.49 -0.32
N GLU A 80 -2.66 -8.34 -0.61
CA GLU A 80 -2.72 -7.14 0.22
C GLU A 80 -3.53 -6.06 -0.50
N ASN A 81 -4.62 -5.59 0.10
CA ASN A 81 -5.42 -4.52 -0.46
C ASN A 81 -5.12 -3.19 0.25
N LEU A 82 -4.74 -2.18 -0.52
CA LEU A 82 -4.64 -0.78 -0.11
C LEU A 82 -5.92 -0.05 -0.53
N GLU A 83 -6.78 0.29 0.42
CA GLU A 83 -8.03 1.02 0.15
C GLU A 83 -7.90 2.48 0.58
N PHE A 84 -7.68 3.35 -0.40
CA PHE A 84 -7.82 4.79 -0.22
C PHE A 84 -9.30 5.18 -0.14
N LEU A 85 -9.58 6.47 0.04
CA LEU A 85 -10.94 6.97 -0.04
C LEU A 85 -10.90 8.38 -0.60
N THR A 86 -11.43 8.54 -1.80
CA THR A 86 -11.51 9.82 -2.46
C THR A 86 -12.95 10.14 -2.84
N ARG A 87 -13.29 11.42 -2.75
CA ARG A 87 -14.54 11.96 -3.29
C ARG A 87 -14.21 12.72 -4.56
N VAL A 88 -14.71 12.22 -5.69
CA VAL A 88 -14.54 12.84 -7.01
C VAL A 88 -15.86 13.52 -7.37
N HIS A 89 -15.82 14.84 -7.54
CA HIS A 89 -16.92 15.64 -8.04
C HIS A 89 -16.66 15.98 -9.49
N GLN A 90 -17.42 15.38 -10.41
CA GLN A 90 -17.29 15.61 -11.84
C GLN A 90 -18.39 16.56 -12.34
N SER A 91 -17.99 17.60 -13.07
CA SER A 91 -18.93 18.50 -13.75
C SER A 91 -19.45 17.91 -15.06
N VAL A 92 -20.48 18.53 -15.65
CA VAL A 92 -21.00 18.14 -16.98
C VAL A 92 -19.97 18.27 -18.11
N THR A 93 -18.93 19.08 -17.93
CA THR A 93 -17.86 19.26 -18.92
C THR A 93 -16.67 18.32 -18.67
N GLY A 94 -16.77 17.44 -17.67
CA GLY A 94 -15.70 16.52 -17.28
C GLY A 94 -14.60 17.12 -16.40
N ALA A 95 -14.68 18.39 -16.00
CA ALA A 95 -13.80 18.95 -14.96
C ALA A 95 -14.02 18.23 -13.62
N GLU A 96 -12.95 17.89 -12.91
CA GLU A 96 -13.01 17.14 -11.65
C GLU A 96 -12.45 17.95 -10.46
N GLN A 97 -13.13 17.89 -9.33
CA GLN A 97 -12.56 18.23 -8.02
C GLN A 97 -12.41 16.93 -7.21
N ARG A 98 -11.21 16.69 -6.68
CA ARG A 98 -10.84 15.41 -6.05
C ARG A 98 -10.32 15.63 -4.64
N ILE A 99 -10.97 15.02 -3.66
CA ILE A 99 -10.66 15.20 -2.24
C ILE A 99 -10.36 13.84 -1.60
N ALA A 100 -9.14 13.64 -1.11
CA ALA A 100 -8.82 12.50 -0.25
C ALA A 100 -9.48 12.65 1.12
N ARG A 101 -10.10 11.57 1.60
CA ARG A 101 -10.85 11.50 2.86
C ARG A 101 -10.15 10.64 3.91
N ARG A 102 -9.06 9.98 3.56
CA ARG A 102 -8.20 9.19 4.45
C ARG A 102 -6.78 9.76 4.42
N LEU A 103 -6.11 9.75 5.58
CA LEU A 103 -4.68 10.08 5.69
C LEU A 103 -3.81 8.93 5.17
N SER A 104 -4.18 7.69 5.51
CA SER A 104 -3.57 6.45 5.05
C SER A 104 -4.65 5.48 4.59
N PRO A 105 -4.37 4.56 3.65
CA PRO A 105 -5.35 3.57 3.23
C PRO A 105 -5.72 2.62 4.38
N ARG A 106 -6.88 1.97 4.28
CA ARG A 106 -7.12 0.73 5.03
C ARG A 106 -6.30 -0.38 4.36
N ARG A 107 -5.69 -1.24 5.17
CA ARG A 107 -4.90 -2.38 4.70
C ARG A 107 -5.56 -3.67 5.12
N THR A 108 -5.78 -4.55 4.16
CA THR A 108 -6.32 -5.89 4.41
C THR A 108 -5.40 -6.92 3.79
N PHE A 109 -5.05 -7.95 4.55
CA PHE A 109 -4.34 -9.13 4.07
C PHE A 109 -5.31 -10.27 3.93
N GLU A 110 -5.23 -10.95 2.80
CA GLU A 110 -6.01 -12.13 2.47
C GLU A 110 -5.06 -13.26 2.06
N PHE A 111 -5.16 -14.40 2.74
CA PHE A 111 -4.35 -15.57 2.44
C PHE A 111 -4.99 -16.85 2.95
N LYS A 112 -4.60 -17.95 2.34
CA LYS A 112 -5.00 -19.29 2.76
C LYS A 112 -4.06 -19.78 3.86
N VAL A 113 -4.61 -20.51 4.82
CA VAL A 113 -3.85 -21.33 5.77
C VAL A 113 -4.15 -22.80 5.52
N ALA A 114 -3.12 -23.64 5.62
CA ALA A 114 -3.24 -25.11 5.56
C ALA A 114 -2.62 -25.70 6.83
N LEU A 115 -3.40 -26.48 7.56
CA LEU A 115 -3.06 -26.89 8.93
C LEU A 115 -3.36 -28.37 9.15
N SER A 116 -2.51 -29.03 9.94
CA SER A 116 -2.67 -30.44 10.30
C SER A 116 -2.49 -30.69 11.80
N ALA A 117 -3.06 -31.80 12.27
CA ALA A 117 -2.96 -32.32 13.63
C ALA A 117 -3.18 -31.25 14.71
N VAL A 118 -2.18 -31.01 15.56
CA VAL A 118 -2.25 -30.07 16.68
C VAL A 118 -2.39 -28.63 16.19
N ALA A 119 -1.76 -28.26 15.05
CA ALA A 119 -1.87 -26.90 14.51
C ALA A 119 -3.30 -26.59 14.06
N ARG A 120 -4.00 -27.57 13.48
CA ARG A 120 -5.43 -27.46 13.13
C ARG A 120 -6.30 -27.30 14.37
N GLN A 121 -6.05 -28.07 15.43
CA GLN A 121 -6.74 -27.94 16.72
C GLN A 121 -6.53 -26.56 17.35
N ALA A 122 -5.29 -26.07 17.34
CA ALA A 122 -4.94 -24.76 17.87
C ALA A 122 -5.62 -23.63 17.09
N PHE A 123 -5.71 -23.73 15.76
CA PHE A 123 -6.40 -22.73 14.93
C PHE A 123 -7.88 -22.63 15.23
N GLU A 124 -8.61 -23.74 15.23
CA GLU A 124 -10.05 -23.71 15.54
C GLU A 124 -10.30 -23.22 16.98
N SER A 125 -9.45 -23.62 17.94
CA SER A 125 -9.53 -23.11 19.32
C SER A 125 -9.27 -21.61 19.40
N ALA A 126 -8.30 -21.11 18.64
CA ALA A 126 -7.96 -19.69 18.56
C ALA A 126 -9.08 -18.87 17.93
N LEU A 127 -9.69 -19.35 16.84
CA LEU A 127 -10.85 -18.70 16.22
C LEU A 127 -12.04 -18.66 17.19
N TYR A 128 -12.34 -19.77 17.86
CA TYR A 128 -13.47 -19.89 18.77
C TYR A 128 -13.30 -18.99 20.01
N GLY A 129 -12.13 -19.01 20.64
CA GLY A 129 -11.88 -18.27 21.89
C GLY A 129 -11.52 -16.80 21.68
N TYR A 130 -10.91 -16.45 20.53
CA TYR A 130 -10.25 -15.15 20.34
C TYR A 130 -10.60 -14.46 19.02
N GLY A 131 -11.52 -14.98 18.20
CA GLY A 131 -11.76 -14.44 16.86
C GLY A 131 -12.19 -12.96 16.81
N SER A 132 -12.78 -12.41 17.88
CA SER A 132 -13.12 -10.98 17.99
C SER A 132 -12.00 -10.09 18.56
N ARG A 133 -10.85 -10.67 18.94
CA ARG A 133 -9.73 -9.92 19.53
C ARG A 133 -8.87 -9.25 18.46
N VAL A 134 -8.02 -8.34 18.92
CA VAL A 134 -6.92 -7.80 18.13
C VAL A 134 -5.78 -8.81 18.12
N TRP A 135 -5.34 -9.15 16.92
CA TRP A 135 -4.25 -10.06 16.64
C TRP A 135 -2.96 -9.27 16.39
N SER A 136 -1.84 -9.78 16.91
CA SER A 136 -0.52 -9.38 16.44
C SER A 136 -0.21 -10.18 15.17
N LEU A 137 -0.40 -9.58 14.00
CA LEU A 137 -0.18 -10.18 12.69
C LEU A 137 1.26 -9.94 12.22
N PRO A 138 2.08 -10.99 12.05
CA PRO A 138 3.33 -10.87 11.31
C PRO A 138 3.04 -10.50 9.85
N ILE A 139 3.70 -9.46 9.34
CA ILE A 139 3.61 -9.09 7.93
C ILE A 139 4.55 -10.02 7.15
N TYR A 140 4.02 -11.18 6.76
CA TYR A 140 4.76 -12.23 6.09
C TYR A 140 5.43 -11.78 4.80
N THR A 141 4.80 -10.83 4.09
CA THR A 141 5.30 -10.24 2.84
C THR A 141 6.49 -9.32 3.06
N ASP A 142 6.84 -8.98 4.31
CA ASP A 142 7.95 -8.07 4.66
C ASP A 142 8.95 -8.73 5.64
N ALA A 143 8.97 -10.06 5.67
CA ALA A 143 9.98 -10.83 6.41
C ALA A 143 11.40 -10.43 5.99
N THR A 144 12.35 -10.51 6.92
CA THR A 144 13.77 -10.32 6.63
C THR A 144 14.64 -11.14 7.57
N ARG A 145 15.87 -11.40 7.18
CA ARG A 145 16.85 -12.12 8.01
C ARG A 145 17.71 -11.15 8.79
N LEU A 146 18.22 -11.60 9.93
CA LEU A 146 19.25 -10.87 10.63
C LEU A 146 20.53 -10.80 9.76
N ALA A 147 21.18 -9.64 9.74
CA ALA A 147 22.48 -9.46 9.11
C ALA A 147 23.60 -10.18 9.90
N GLU A 148 23.45 -10.26 11.22
CA GLU A 148 24.36 -10.96 12.14
C GLU A 148 23.60 -11.61 13.31
N SER A 149 24.20 -12.62 13.94
CA SER A 149 23.58 -13.31 15.08
C SER A 149 23.53 -12.36 16.29
N VAL A 150 22.42 -12.40 17.02
CA VAL A 150 22.17 -11.49 18.15
C VAL A 150 22.13 -12.29 19.45
N THR A 151 22.85 -11.82 20.46
CA THR A 151 22.85 -12.41 21.80
C THR A 151 21.96 -11.64 22.77
N ALA A 152 21.49 -12.32 23.81
CA ALA A 152 20.78 -11.71 24.93
C ALA A 152 21.50 -10.47 25.49
N GLY A 153 20.73 -9.46 25.87
CA GLY A 153 21.23 -8.18 26.40
C GLY A 153 21.49 -7.10 25.34
N LYS A 154 21.39 -7.42 24.04
CA LYS A 154 21.50 -6.42 22.96
C LYS A 154 20.20 -5.65 22.76
N ALA A 155 20.31 -4.33 22.62
CA ALA A 155 19.19 -3.44 22.31
C ALA A 155 19.19 -2.95 20.86
N GLU A 156 20.10 -3.44 20.02
CA GLU A 156 20.11 -3.19 18.58
C GLU A 156 20.15 -4.53 17.85
N ILE A 157 19.40 -4.63 16.76
CA ILE A 157 19.43 -5.78 15.84
C ILE A 157 19.68 -5.28 14.43
N HIS A 158 20.65 -5.89 13.75
CA HIS A 158 21.02 -5.51 12.38
C HIS A 158 20.27 -6.36 11.35
N LEU A 159 19.61 -5.70 10.41
CA LEU A 159 18.81 -6.27 9.34
C LEU A 159 18.48 -5.18 8.33
N ASP A 160 18.20 -5.53 7.07
CA ASP A 160 17.72 -4.56 6.09
C ASP A 160 16.26 -4.18 6.40
N THR A 161 16.03 -2.90 6.73
CA THR A 161 14.71 -2.36 7.03
C THR A 161 14.09 -1.66 5.81
N THR A 162 14.83 -1.53 4.72
CA THR A 162 14.45 -0.71 3.57
C THR A 162 13.25 -1.32 2.85
N GLY A 163 12.19 -0.52 2.65
CA GLY A 163 10.99 -0.97 1.94
C GLY A 163 10.14 -2.02 2.69
N ARG A 164 10.34 -2.16 4.00
CA ARG A 164 9.60 -3.08 4.88
C ARG A 164 8.77 -2.33 5.90
N ASP A 165 7.67 -2.93 6.33
CA ASP A 165 6.62 -2.34 7.17
C ASP A 165 6.99 -2.20 8.67
N PHE A 166 8.26 -1.91 8.96
CA PHE A 166 8.69 -1.52 10.30
C PHE A 166 8.29 -0.06 10.58
N SER A 167 7.83 0.22 11.80
CA SER A 167 7.48 1.56 12.24
C SER A 167 8.11 1.90 13.59
N VAL A 168 8.46 3.18 13.78
CA VAL A 168 8.90 3.70 15.08
C VAL A 168 7.73 3.59 16.06
N GLN A 169 7.99 3.13 17.29
CA GLN A 169 6.98 2.71 18.27
C GLN A 169 6.16 1.46 17.87
N GLY A 170 6.49 0.85 16.73
CA GLY A 170 5.95 -0.42 16.29
C GLY A 170 6.60 -1.62 16.98
N ARG A 171 6.27 -2.82 16.47
CA ARG A 171 6.74 -4.10 17.00
C ARG A 171 7.34 -4.95 15.89
N ALA A 172 8.24 -5.85 16.26
CA ALA A 172 8.75 -6.90 15.40
C ALA A 172 8.70 -8.25 16.13
N LEU A 173 8.62 -9.33 15.38
CA LEU A 173 8.66 -10.70 15.88
C LEU A 173 9.85 -11.43 15.29
N LEU A 174 10.77 -11.88 16.14
CA LEU A 174 11.85 -12.79 15.77
C LEU A 174 11.34 -14.23 15.90
N VAL A 175 11.58 -15.04 14.88
CA VAL A 175 11.15 -16.44 14.82
C VAL A 175 12.33 -17.31 14.39
N ALA A 176 12.72 -18.24 15.26
CA ALA A 176 13.73 -19.27 15.00
C ALA A 176 13.16 -20.65 15.39
N GLY A 177 12.58 -21.34 14.41
CA GLY A 177 11.83 -22.57 14.67
C GLY A 177 10.66 -22.34 15.64
N ALA A 178 10.69 -22.98 16.81
CA ALA A 178 9.69 -22.80 17.86
C ALA A 178 9.95 -21.57 18.76
N GLN A 179 11.18 -21.03 18.77
CA GLN A 179 11.54 -19.88 19.57
C GLN A 179 11.00 -18.61 18.92
N LYS A 180 10.24 -17.83 19.70
CA LYS A 180 9.65 -16.56 19.26
C LYS A 180 9.93 -15.48 20.30
N GLU A 181 10.31 -14.30 19.85
CA GLU A 181 10.47 -13.14 20.72
C GLU A 181 9.93 -11.88 20.04
N MET A 182 8.97 -11.22 20.71
CA MET A 182 8.43 -9.95 20.26
C MET A 182 9.25 -8.81 20.87
N VAL A 183 9.63 -7.84 20.05
CA VAL A 183 10.39 -6.65 20.45
C VAL A 183 9.64 -5.37 20.06
N GLU A 184 9.78 -4.32 20.86
CA GLU A 184 9.27 -2.98 20.58
C GLU A 184 10.39 -2.11 19.97
N ILE A 185 10.07 -1.35 18.91
CA ILE A 185 11.04 -0.55 18.14
C ILE A 185 11.02 0.91 18.60
N THR A 186 12.18 1.48 18.90
CA THR A 186 12.35 2.91 19.26
C THR A 186 12.92 3.75 18.13
N ALA A 187 13.74 3.17 17.26
CA ALA A 187 14.30 3.83 16.10
C ALA A 187 14.55 2.84 14.96
N ILE A 188 14.52 3.34 13.73
CA ILE A 188 14.76 2.58 12.50
C ILE A 188 15.85 3.31 11.72
N ALA A 189 16.89 2.58 11.34
CA ALA A 189 17.87 2.97 10.34
C ALA A 189 17.87 1.91 9.23
N PRO A 190 18.35 2.22 8.00
CA PRO A 190 18.25 1.32 6.85
C PRO A 190 18.77 -0.11 7.08
N ASP A 191 19.72 -0.27 8.01
CA ASP A 191 20.45 -1.51 8.31
C ASP A 191 20.24 -2.01 9.75
N LYS A 192 19.39 -1.36 10.56
CA LYS A 192 19.14 -1.78 11.95
C LYS A 192 17.85 -1.27 12.56
N LEU A 193 17.36 -2.03 13.55
CA LEU A 193 16.32 -1.62 14.49
C LEU A 193 16.93 -1.39 15.88
N THR A 194 16.58 -0.27 16.51
CA THR A 194 16.85 -0.02 17.93
C THR A 194 15.62 -0.42 18.74
N LEU A 195 15.85 -1.17 19.82
CA LEU A 195 14.81 -1.77 20.63
C LEU A 195 14.58 -0.99 21.93
N LYS A 196 13.34 -0.97 22.40
CA LYS A 196 12.97 -0.36 23.68
C LYS A 196 13.50 -1.16 24.87
N ARG A 197 13.58 -2.48 24.71
CA ARG A 197 14.12 -3.42 25.70
C ARG A 197 15.13 -4.30 24.99
N ALA A 198 16.20 -4.63 25.69
CA ALA A 198 17.18 -5.58 25.18
C ALA A 198 16.52 -6.94 24.95
N ILE A 199 16.98 -7.62 23.91
CA ILE A 199 16.57 -8.98 23.59
C ILE A 199 16.97 -9.92 24.73
N VAL A 200 16.13 -10.90 25.03
CA VAL A 200 16.29 -11.83 26.16
C VAL A 200 16.90 -13.14 25.70
N SER A 201 16.64 -13.54 24.45
CA SER A 201 17.11 -14.81 23.89
C SER A 201 18.24 -14.60 22.87
N ASN A 202 18.95 -15.69 22.57
CA ASN A 202 19.95 -15.71 21.50
C ASN A 202 19.28 -16.12 20.18
N PHE A 203 19.64 -15.47 19.08
CA PHE A 203 19.13 -15.73 17.75
C PHE A 203 20.25 -15.81 16.74
N ASP A 204 20.31 -16.91 16.00
CA ASP A 204 21.28 -17.11 14.93
C ASP A 204 20.80 -16.50 13.61
N ARG A 205 21.68 -15.82 12.87
CA ARG A 205 21.33 -15.17 11.61
C ARG A 205 20.79 -16.10 10.53
N ALA A 206 21.25 -17.35 10.47
CA ALA A 206 20.87 -18.29 9.41
C ALA A 206 19.46 -18.85 9.63
N PHE A 207 19.01 -18.92 10.88
CA PHE A 207 17.76 -19.59 11.26
C PHE A 207 16.68 -18.64 11.77
N THR A 208 16.95 -17.34 11.83
CA THR A 208 16.01 -16.35 12.36
C THR A 208 15.42 -15.49 11.25
N LEU A 209 14.09 -15.45 11.18
CA LEU A 209 13.33 -14.46 10.43
C LEU A 209 12.77 -13.41 11.39
N VAL A 210 12.81 -12.16 10.95
CA VAL A 210 12.25 -11.01 11.65
C VAL A 210 11.09 -10.49 10.81
N TYR A 211 9.91 -10.42 11.43
CA TYR A 211 8.70 -9.92 10.80
C TYR A 211 8.30 -8.58 11.43
N PRO A 212 7.91 -7.57 10.65
CA PRO A 212 7.13 -6.47 11.19
C PRO A 212 5.82 -7.01 11.77
N LEU A 213 5.41 -6.50 12.93
CA LEU A 213 4.26 -7.01 13.66
C LEU A 213 3.20 -5.91 13.79
N ARG A 214 2.05 -6.12 13.16
CA ARG A 214 0.95 -5.14 13.08
C ARG A 214 -0.27 -5.60 13.86
N ALA A 215 -1.02 -4.67 14.44
CA ALA A 215 -2.31 -4.95 15.04
C ALA A 215 -3.36 -5.17 13.93
N ALA A 216 -4.08 -6.29 13.98
CA ALA A 216 -5.08 -6.65 12.98
C ALA A 216 -6.33 -7.27 13.61
N VAL A 217 -7.44 -7.21 12.89
CA VAL A 217 -8.72 -7.85 13.27
C VAL A 217 -9.23 -8.69 12.11
N LEU A 218 -9.90 -9.80 12.40
CA LEU A 218 -10.59 -10.58 11.38
C LEU A 218 -11.74 -9.72 10.81
N THR A 219 -11.80 -9.58 9.49
CA THR A 219 -12.92 -8.87 8.82
C THR A 219 -14.20 -9.68 8.86
N ASP A 220 -14.04 -11.00 8.83
CA ASP A 220 -15.06 -12.01 8.88
C ASP A 220 -14.46 -13.27 9.50
N MET A 221 -15.31 -14.08 10.13
CA MET A 221 -14.86 -15.35 10.71
C MET A 221 -14.53 -16.33 9.57
N PRO A 222 -13.30 -16.87 9.50
CA PRO A 222 -12.92 -17.81 8.45
C PRO A 222 -13.82 -19.04 8.43
N ILE A 223 -14.26 -19.44 7.24
CA ILE A 223 -14.90 -20.73 7.03
C ILE A 223 -13.81 -21.80 6.97
N VAL A 224 -13.86 -22.76 7.88
CA VAL A 224 -12.89 -23.87 7.95
C VAL A 224 -13.38 -25.03 7.10
N THR A 225 -12.60 -25.40 6.09
CA THR A 225 -12.84 -26.59 5.25
C THR A 225 -12.02 -27.75 5.79
N ARG A 226 -12.69 -28.78 6.32
CA ARG A 226 -12.03 -30.01 6.78
C ARG A 226 -11.77 -30.92 5.60
N LEU A 227 -10.50 -31.27 5.40
CA LEU A 227 -10.06 -32.20 4.35
C LEU A 227 -10.02 -33.64 4.87
N SER A 228 -9.74 -33.80 6.17
CA SER A 228 -9.82 -35.06 6.92
C SER A 228 -10.13 -34.76 8.40
N ASP A 229 -10.08 -35.77 9.25
CA ASP A 229 -10.13 -35.61 10.72
C ASP A 229 -8.96 -34.77 11.27
N GLY A 230 -7.79 -34.90 10.65
CA GLY A 230 -6.55 -34.25 11.06
C GLY A 230 -6.16 -33.01 10.25
N ALA A 231 -6.75 -32.73 9.09
CA ALA A 231 -6.32 -31.66 8.20
C ALA A 231 -7.45 -30.71 7.81
N ALA A 232 -7.16 -29.41 7.78
CA ALA A 232 -8.09 -28.39 7.33
C ALA A 232 -7.40 -27.22 6.63
N THR A 233 -8.17 -26.51 5.81
CA THR A 233 -7.79 -25.22 5.21
C THR A 233 -8.80 -24.14 5.58
N ALA A 234 -8.37 -22.89 5.54
CA ALA A 234 -9.26 -21.75 5.67
C ALA A 234 -8.71 -20.55 4.90
N GLN A 235 -9.60 -19.75 4.32
CA GLN A 235 -9.26 -18.43 3.79
C GLN A 235 -9.38 -17.42 4.93
N VAL A 236 -8.30 -16.71 5.22
CA VAL A 236 -8.22 -15.73 6.31
C VAL A 236 -8.14 -14.34 5.73
N ARG A 237 -8.96 -13.43 6.27
CA ARG A 237 -8.92 -12.00 5.96
C ARG A 237 -8.74 -11.19 7.23
N LEU A 238 -7.64 -10.44 7.28
CA LEU A 238 -7.23 -9.63 8.42
C LEU A 238 -7.05 -8.19 7.99
N GLN A 239 -7.79 -7.27 8.61
CA GLN A 239 -7.61 -5.84 8.41
C GLN A 239 -6.71 -5.26 9.49
N ILE A 240 -5.70 -4.49 9.08
CA ILE A 240 -4.85 -3.75 10.00
C ILE A 240 -5.69 -2.70 10.75
N SER A 241 -5.62 -2.71 12.08
CA SER A 241 -6.42 -1.88 12.99
C SER A 241 -5.66 -0.66 13.52
N GLU A 242 -4.53 -0.32 12.92
CA GLU A 242 -3.71 0.85 13.26
C GLU A 242 -3.37 1.69 12.02
N HIS A 243 -2.70 2.84 12.21
CA HIS A 243 -2.34 3.74 11.13
C HIS A 243 -1.38 3.09 10.14
N ASN A 244 -1.69 3.16 8.84
CA ASN A 244 -0.88 2.59 7.76
C ASN A 244 -0.05 3.68 7.07
N GLY A 245 0.79 4.38 7.84
CA GLY A 245 1.68 5.38 7.27
C GLY A 245 2.72 4.73 6.34
N TRP A 246 3.02 5.39 5.22
CA TRP A 246 4.10 5.01 4.31
C TRP A 246 4.68 6.28 3.67
N GLN A 247 5.89 6.18 3.12
CA GLN A 247 6.50 7.30 2.40
C GLN A 247 5.76 7.58 1.08
N ASP A 248 5.69 8.83 0.66
CA ASP A 248 5.12 9.24 -0.62
C ASP A 248 6.16 9.91 -1.54
N ASP A 249 7.44 9.62 -1.30
CA ASP A 249 8.54 10.14 -2.10
C ASP A 249 8.61 9.46 -3.48
N ILE A 250 8.41 10.29 -4.51
CA ILE A 250 8.43 9.93 -5.92
C ILE A 250 9.52 10.67 -6.70
N ALA A 251 10.55 11.21 -6.03
CA ALA A 251 11.62 11.98 -6.68
C ALA A 251 12.39 11.23 -7.77
N HIS A 252 12.27 9.90 -7.81
CA HIS A 252 12.83 9.06 -8.87
C HIS A 252 12.06 9.16 -10.21
N LEU A 253 10.83 9.69 -10.22
CA LEU A 253 10.04 9.85 -11.43
C LEU A 253 10.36 11.18 -12.14
N PRO A 254 10.45 11.19 -13.48
CA PRO A 254 10.57 12.42 -14.24
C PRO A 254 9.38 13.35 -13.99
N THR A 255 9.61 14.66 -14.10
CA THR A 255 8.54 15.66 -14.05
C THR A 255 8.34 16.25 -15.44
N TYR A 256 7.08 16.33 -15.87
CA TYR A 256 6.67 16.96 -17.12
C TYR A 256 5.43 17.83 -16.86
N ARG A 257 5.51 19.10 -17.26
CA ARG A 257 4.42 20.09 -17.07
C ARG A 257 3.86 20.07 -15.64
N ASN A 258 4.76 20.18 -14.66
CA ASN A 258 4.46 20.21 -13.21
C ASN A 258 3.83 18.94 -12.60
N HIS A 259 3.72 17.85 -13.36
CA HIS A 259 3.24 16.56 -12.86
C HIS A 259 4.29 15.47 -13.07
N PRO A 260 4.33 14.44 -12.20
CA PRO A 260 5.19 13.30 -12.44
C PRO A 260 4.76 12.53 -13.69
N VAL A 261 5.71 11.82 -14.30
CA VAL A 261 5.47 10.87 -15.39
C VAL A 261 5.65 9.45 -14.86
N LEU A 262 4.69 8.58 -15.16
CA LEU A 262 4.76 7.18 -14.82
C LEU A 262 5.83 6.49 -15.68
N GLU A 263 6.94 6.14 -15.05
CA GLU A 263 8.03 5.36 -15.64
C GLU A 263 8.45 4.25 -14.67
N PRO A 264 8.84 3.05 -15.16
CA PRO A 264 8.74 2.65 -16.57
C PRO A 264 7.27 2.47 -17.01
N THR A 265 7.05 2.47 -18.32
CA THR A 265 5.74 2.17 -18.91
C THR A 265 5.32 0.72 -18.68
N SER A 266 4.04 0.39 -18.92
CA SER A 266 3.52 -0.99 -18.76
C SER A 266 4.39 -2.01 -19.48
N GLU A 267 4.58 -3.15 -18.83
CA GLU A 267 5.13 -4.35 -19.43
C GLU A 267 4.05 -5.10 -20.25
N TRP A 268 4.47 -5.83 -21.29
CA TRP A 268 3.59 -6.41 -22.32
C TRP A 268 3.40 -7.94 -22.20
N SER A 269 3.62 -8.53 -21.01
CA SER A 269 3.44 -9.97 -20.78
C SER A 269 1.97 -10.40 -20.74
N GLU A 270 1.05 -9.46 -20.50
CA GLU A 270 -0.40 -9.66 -20.57
C GLU A 270 -1.06 -8.57 -21.44
N ASP A 271 -2.30 -8.82 -21.85
CA ASP A 271 -3.06 -7.89 -22.70
C ASP A 271 -3.33 -6.56 -21.99
N ILE A 272 -2.74 -5.49 -22.51
CA ILE A 272 -3.03 -4.11 -22.10
C ILE A 272 -4.27 -3.63 -22.86
N THR A 273 -5.35 -3.36 -22.12
CA THR A 273 -6.59 -2.83 -22.71
C THR A 273 -6.67 -1.31 -22.59
N ALA A 274 -7.23 -0.68 -23.62
CA ALA A 274 -7.56 0.73 -23.64
C ALA A 274 -9.05 0.91 -24.00
N GLN A 275 -9.73 1.79 -23.27
CA GLN A 275 -11.12 2.17 -23.54
C GLN A 275 -11.22 3.69 -23.70
N TYR A 276 -12.19 4.14 -24.51
CA TYR A 276 -12.44 5.56 -24.77
C TYR A 276 -13.84 5.93 -24.31
N MET A 277 -13.93 6.54 -23.12
CA MET A 277 -15.21 6.93 -22.53
C MET A 277 -15.61 8.33 -23.00
N ARG A 278 -16.91 8.55 -23.24
CA ARG A 278 -17.48 9.87 -23.55
C ARG A 278 -18.66 10.14 -22.62
N LEU A 279 -18.87 11.40 -22.25
CA LEU A 279 -19.98 11.79 -21.36
C LEU A 279 -21.27 12.02 -22.16
N ILE A 280 -21.79 10.94 -22.73
CA ILE A 280 -22.98 10.95 -23.57
C ILE A 280 -24.23 10.85 -22.69
N LYS A 281 -25.12 11.83 -22.81
CA LYS A 281 -26.49 11.76 -22.28
C LYS A 281 -27.44 11.37 -23.40
N ARG A 282 -28.28 10.38 -23.14
CA ARG A 282 -29.39 9.99 -24.02
C ARG A 282 -30.69 10.55 -23.45
N LEU A 283 -31.44 11.26 -24.29
CA LEU A 283 -32.82 11.65 -24.05
C LEU A 283 -33.68 10.87 -25.02
N ASP A 284 -34.53 9.99 -24.50
CA ASP A 284 -35.45 9.19 -25.29
C ASP A 284 -36.86 9.40 -24.76
N ASN A 285 -37.76 9.84 -25.63
CA ASN A 285 -39.18 10.07 -25.32
C ASN A 285 -40.08 8.94 -25.82
N GLU A 286 -39.48 7.80 -26.23
CA GLU A 286 -40.12 6.56 -26.72
C GLU A 286 -41.02 6.72 -27.95
N THR A 287 -41.15 7.93 -28.47
CA THR A 287 -42.07 8.31 -29.55
C THR A 287 -41.30 8.88 -30.74
N GLY A 288 -40.18 9.55 -30.50
CA GLY A 288 -39.27 10.08 -31.51
C GLY A 288 -37.92 9.38 -31.52
N LEU A 289 -37.03 9.86 -32.40
CA LEU A 289 -35.64 9.41 -32.40
C LEU A 289 -34.94 9.86 -31.10
N PRO A 290 -34.16 8.97 -30.45
CA PRO A 290 -33.40 9.35 -29.27
C PRO A 290 -32.39 10.47 -29.60
N TYR A 291 -32.31 11.46 -28.72
CA TYR A 291 -31.31 12.52 -28.80
C TYR A 291 -30.08 12.18 -27.94
N TYR A 292 -28.89 12.36 -28.51
CA TYR A 292 -27.62 12.09 -27.84
C TYR A 292 -26.80 13.38 -27.73
N LEU A 293 -26.31 13.66 -26.54
CA LEU A 293 -25.46 14.82 -26.28
C LEU A 293 -24.17 14.38 -25.57
N ASP A 294 -23.03 14.53 -26.24
CA ASP A 294 -21.72 14.44 -25.58
C ASP A 294 -21.44 15.77 -24.86
N THR A 295 -21.64 15.75 -23.54
CA THR A 295 -21.60 16.95 -22.69
C THR A 295 -20.18 17.53 -22.52
N ALA A 296 -19.14 16.71 -22.65
CA ALA A 296 -17.76 17.18 -22.62
C ALA A 296 -17.19 17.43 -24.03
N ASN A 297 -17.76 16.79 -25.05
CA ASN A 297 -17.21 16.74 -26.40
C ASN A 297 -15.73 16.31 -26.43
N LYS A 298 -15.35 15.39 -25.52
CA LYS A 298 -14.00 14.88 -25.30
C LYS A 298 -14.07 13.39 -24.98
N ALA A 299 -13.06 12.65 -25.42
CA ALA A 299 -12.84 11.28 -25.00
C ALA A 299 -11.91 11.24 -23.78
N PHE A 300 -12.26 10.40 -22.80
CA PHE A 300 -11.45 10.10 -21.63
C PHE A 300 -10.90 8.68 -21.78
N GLN A 301 -9.59 8.59 -21.93
CA GLN A 301 -8.92 7.30 -22.02
C GLN A 301 -8.96 6.58 -20.67
N LEU A 302 -9.26 5.28 -20.68
CA LEU A 302 -9.04 4.39 -19.55
C LEU A 302 -8.01 3.35 -20.00
N THR A 303 -6.88 3.25 -19.30
CA THR A 303 -5.81 2.31 -19.65
C THR A 303 -5.44 1.47 -18.45
N ASN A 304 -5.39 0.17 -18.67
CA ASN A 304 -4.91 -0.78 -17.66
C ASN A 304 -3.39 -0.83 -17.67
N TYR A 305 -2.81 -0.84 -16.48
CA TYR A 305 -1.39 -0.92 -16.23
C TYR A 305 -1.13 -2.10 -15.32
N ARG A 306 -0.15 -2.92 -15.71
CA ARG A 306 0.33 -4.06 -14.93
C ARG A 306 1.78 -3.81 -14.56
N PHE A 307 2.08 -4.08 -13.29
CA PHE A 307 3.43 -4.01 -12.73
C PHE A 307 3.83 -5.41 -12.25
N VAL A 308 5.00 -5.85 -12.70
CA VAL A 308 5.67 -7.05 -12.18
C VAL A 308 6.91 -6.58 -11.42
N LEU A 309 6.96 -6.89 -10.14
CA LEU A 309 7.95 -6.35 -9.21
C LEU A 309 8.84 -7.49 -8.74
N SER A 310 10.08 -7.48 -9.21
CA SER A 310 11.06 -8.55 -8.97
C SER A 310 11.91 -8.33 -7.73
N ASP A 311 11.93 -7.11 -7.18
CA ASP A 311 12.76 -6.78 -6.03
C ASP A 311 12.10 -5.76 -5.09
N ARG A 312 12.68 -5.67 -3.90
CA ARG A 312 12.19 -4.84 -2.80
C ARG A 312 12.23 -3.33 -3.08
N ASP A 313 13.20 -2.86 -3.87
CA ASP A 313 13.30 -1.44 -4.20
C ASP A 313 12.20 -1.02 -5.19
N MET A 314 11.93 -1.84 -6.20
CA MET A 314 10.81 -1.65 -7.13
C MET A 314 9.48 -1.66 -6.39
N GLN A 315 9.26 -2.64 -5.50
CA GLN A 315 8.04 -2.69 -4.68
C GLN A 315 7.88 -1.44 -3.80
N ARG A 316 8.97 -0.99 -3.17
CA ARG A 316 8.99 0.25 -2.36
C ARG A 316 8.64 1.47 -3.20
N LYS A 317 9.31 1.67 -4.34
CA LYS A 317 9.08 2.83 -5.22
C LYS A 317 7.65 2.88 -5.74
N LEU A 318 7.11 1.74 -6.18
CA LEU A 318 5.71 1.67 -6.62
C LEU A 318 4.74 1.95 -5.47
N ARG A 319 5.03 1.45 -4.26
CA ARG A 319 4.19 1.73 -3.09
C ARG A 319 4.21 3.22 -2.76
N ASN A 320 5.38 3.85 -2.79
CA ASN A 320 5.49 5.30 -2.62
C ASN A 320 4.65 6.07 -3.64
N LEU A 321 4.66 5.64 -4.91
CA LEU A 321 3.81 6.24 -5.94
C LEU A 321 2.33 6.15 -5.57
N PHE A 322 1.83 5.00 -5.13
CA PHE A 322 0.42 4.89 -4.77
C PHE A 322 0.04 5.70 -3.52
N TYR A 323 0.93 5.82 -2.54
CA TYR A 323 0.75 6.72 -1.40
C TYR A 323 0.81 8.19 -1.81
N TYR A 324 1.62 8.54 -2.81
CA TYR A 324 1.61 9.87 -3.43
C TYR A 324 0.27 10.15 -4.13
N LEU A 325 -0.25 9.20 -4.91
CA LEU A 325 -1.51 9.39 -5.65
C LEU A 325 -2.74 9.51 -4.74
N ARG A 326 -2.69 8.87 -3.55
CA ARG A 326 -3.77 8.82 -2.56
C ARG A 326 -5.10 8.34 -3.14
N GLY A 327 -5.05 7.23 -3.86
CA GLY A 327 -6.16 6.72 -4.65
C GLY A 327 -6.42 7.61 -5.85
N ARG A 328 -7.66 8.02 -6.05
CA ARG A 328 -8.06 8.83 -7.22
C ARG A 328 -7.78 10.33 -7.07
N GLN A 329 -6.91 10.78 -6.14
CA GLN A 329 -6.78 12.21 -5.82
C GLN A 329 -5.85 12.97 -6.77
N ARG A 330 -4.60 12.51 -6.92
CA ARG A 330 -3.58 13.25 -7.67
C ARG A 330 -3.49 12.77 -9.12
N ALA A 331 -2.95 13.65 -9.96
CA ALA A 331 -2.70 13.39 -11.36
C ALA A 331 -1.24 12.95 -11.60
N ILE A 332 -1.04 12.15 -12.65
CA ILE A 332 0.23 11.65 -13.16
C ILE A 332 0.12 11.48 -14.68
N TRP A 333 1.19 11.76 -15.40
CA TRP A 333 1.25 11.51 -16.84
C TRP A 333 1.46 10.03 -17.11
N VAL A 334 0.61 9.45 -17.94
CA VAL A 334 0.61 8.03 -18.27
C VAL A 334 0.72 7.88 -19.78
N ALA A 335 1.71 7.11 -20.24
CA ALA A 335 1.84 6.81 -21.66
C ALA A 335 0.80 5.76 -22.09
N THR A 336 0.42 5.74 -23.35
CA THR A 336 -0.31 4.57 -23.91
C THR A 336 0.58 3.33 -23.96
N SER A 337 1.91 3.52 -23.94
CA SER A 337 2.95 2.50 -24.17
C SER A 337 2.99 1.92 -25.58
N ALA A 338 2.09 2.36 -26.47
CA ALA A 338 1.94 1.92 -27.85
C ALA A 338 2.66 2.86 -28.83
N THR A 339 2.94 2.38 -30.05
CA THR A 339 3.42 3.24 -31.16
C THR A 339 2.22 3.98 -31.75
N ASP A 340 1.85 5.11 -31.15
CA ASP A 340 0.69 5.89 -31.58
C ASP A 340 1.02 6.85 -32.74
N VAL A 341 2.29 7.23 -32.85
CA VAL A 341 2.79 8.15 -33.87
C VAL A 341 3.98 7.51 -34.57
N THR A 342 3.87 7.35 -35.90
CA THR A 342 4.92 6.76 -36.72
C THR A 342 5.70 7.87 -37.43
N PRO A 343 6.96 8.14 -37.06
CA PRO A 343 7.78 9.14 -37.75
C PRO A 343 8.13 8.67 -39.17
N VAL A 344 8.03 9.56 -40.16
CA VAL A 344 8.45 9.32 -41.56
C VAL A 344 9.71 10.09 -41.96
N GLY A 345 10.25 10.89 -41.04
CA GLY A 345 11.50 11.60 -41.19
C GLY A 345 12.15 11.91 -39.85
N ASP A 346 13.29 12.58 -39.91
CA ASP A 346 14.04 13.00 -38.73
C ASP A 346 13.27 14.06 -37.92
N LEU A 347 13.41 14.01 -36.59
CA LEU A 347 13.02 15.11 -35.73
C LEU A 347 14.09 16.19 -35.82
N LEU A 348 13.77 17.31 -36.46
CA LEU A 348 14.70 18.43 -36.66
C LEU A 348 14.16 19.70 -36.02
N GLY A 349 14.91 20.24 -35.05
CA GLY A 349 14.48 21.38 -34.26
C GLY A 349 13.24 21.05 -33.44
N LYS A 350 12.08 21.55 -33.88
CA LYS A 350 10.78 21.31 -33.23
C LYS A 350 9.77 20.70 -34.18
N THR A 351 10.23 20.10 -35.28
CA THR A 351 9.36 19.62 -36.35
C THR A 351 9.58 18.14 -36.58
N LEU A 352 8.48 17.39 -36.65
CA LEU A 352 8.47 15.96 -36.97
C LEU A 352 7.44 15.67 -38.06
N ASP A 353 7.89 15.08 -39.15
CA ASP A 353 6.98 14.50 -40.14
C ASP A 353 6.59 13.09 -39.72
N ILE A 354 5.29 12.81 -39.75
CA ILE A 354 4.68 11.56 -39.34
C ILE A 354 3.84 10.99 -40.48
N ALA A 355 3.59 9.68 -40.44
CA ALA A 355 2.62 9.06 -41.31
C ALA A 355 1.23 9.70 -41.11
N PHE A 356 0.44 9.79 -42.18
CA PHE A 356 -0.91 10.32 -42.11
C PHE A 356 -1.80 9.40 -41.26
N ILE A 357 -2.00 9.79 -40.00
CA ILE A 357 -2.86 9.09 -39.03
C ILE A 357 -4.16 9.88 -38.78
N ASN A 358 -4.42 10.88 -39.61
CA ASN A 358 -5.53 11.83 -39.48
C ASN A 358 -5.45 12.67 -38.20
N TYR A 359 -4.24 12.95 -37.70
CA TYR A 359 -4.02 13.73 -36.48
C TYR A 359 -4.61 15.13 -36.60
N THR A 360 -4.34 15.81 -37.72
CA THR A 360 -4.70 17.22 -37.96
C THR A 360 -6.21 17.44 -37.89
N ALA A 361 -7.01 16.49 -38.42
CA ALA A 361 -8.46 16.61 -38.42
C ALA A 361 -9.13 16.01 -37.17
N ALA A 362 -8.63 14.89 -36.64
CA ALA A 362 -9.31 14.13 -35.58
C ALA A 362 -8.77 14.37 -34.17
N LEU A 363 -7.45 14.58 -34.03
CA LEU A 363 -6.76 14.53 -32.74
C LEU A 363 -6.18 15.87 -32.30
N GLN A 364 -5.97 16.80 -33.22
CA GLN A 364 -5.43 18.12 -32.91
C GLN A 364 -6.29 18.83 -31.85
N LYS A 365 -5.65 19.29 -30.78
CA LYS A 365 -6.28 19.92 -29.60
C LYS A 365 -7.26 19.00 -28.83
N GLN A 366 -7.27 17.70 -29.11
CA GLN A 366 -7.98 16.74 -28.26
C GLN A 366 -7.22 16.52 -26.97
N THR A 367 -7.96 16.48 -25.87
CA THR A 367 -7.41 16.20 -24.53
C THR A 367 -6.79 14.81 -24.55
N GLY A 368 -5.59 14.65 -23.96
CA GLY A 368 -4.85 13.39 -23.96
C GLY A 368 -4.19 13.00 -25.30
N ARG A 369 -4.24 13.85 -26.32
CA ARG A 369 -3.59 13.64 -27.63
C ARG A 369 -2.67 14.78 -28.04
N GLN A 370 -2.36 15.66 -27.09
CA GLN A 370 -1.49 16.81 -27.31
C GLN A 370 -0.07 16.59 -26.81
N ASP A 371 0.18 15.58 -25.98
CA ASP A 371 1.49 15.35 -25.39
C ASP A 371 1.99 13.97 -25.82
N VAL A 372 3.29 13.85 -26.09
CA VAL A 372 3.94 12.63 -26.56
C VAL A 372 5.19 12.32 -25.74
N ARG A 373 5.42 11.02 -25.54
CA ARG A 373 6.66 10.43 -25.04
C ARG A 373 7.41 9.84 -26.21
N ILE A 374 8.60 10.35 -26.48
CA ILE A 374 9.51 9.91 -27.54
C ILE A 374 10.62 9.10 -26.87
N GLU A 375 10.67 7.81 -27.17
CA GLU A 375 11.69 6.88 -26.70
C GLU A 375 12.70 6.63 -27.82
N CYS A 376 13.98 6.80 -27.52
CA CYS A 376 15.07 6.53 -28.45
C CYS A 376 15.64 5.13 -28.26
N THR A 377 16.28 4.58 -29.29
CA THR A 377 16.89 3.25 -29.27
C THR A 377 18.04 3.10 -28.27
N ASP A 378 18.60 4.22 -27.79
CA ASP A 378 19.64 4.27 -26.75
C ASP A 378 19.09 4.51 -25.34
N GLY A 379 17.77 4.51 -25.17
CA GLY A 379 17.09 4.69 -23.88
C GLY A 379 16.85 6.14 -23.47
N ARG A 380 17.26 7.15 -24.26
CA ARG A 380 16.86 8.54 -24.01
C ARG A 380 15.36 8.71 -24.20
N ILE A 381 14.73 9.45 -23.29
CA ILE A 381 13.29 9.74 -23.32
C ILE A 381 13.08 11.25 -23.37
N PHE A 382 12.20 11.70 -24.25
CA PHE A 382 11.78 13.10 -24.36
C PHE A 382 10.26 13.21 -24.27
N TYR A 383 9.79 14.16 -23.46
CA TYR A 383 8.38 14.53 -23.39
C TYR A 383 8.16 15.85 -24.13
N ARG A 384 7.14 15.91 -24.99
CA ARG A 384 6.86 17.07 -25.84
C ARG A 384 5.36 17.29 -26.01
N ARG A 385 4.94 18.55 -26.05
CA ARG A 385 3.60 18.95 -26.46
C ARG A 385 3.58 19.26 -27.95
N ILE A 386 2.61 18.71 -28.65
CA ILE A 386 2.24 19.06 -30.02
C ILE A 386 1.47 20.38 -29.98
N VAL A 387 2.08 21.44 -30.49
CA VAL A 387 1.54 22.80 -30.52
C VAL A 387 0.61 23.00 -31.71
N SER A 388 1.00 22.45 -32.86
CA SER A 388 0.21 22.49 -34.10
C SER A 388 0.51 21.29 -34.97
N ALA A 389 -0.41 20.98 -35.88
CA ALA A 389 -0.22 20.01 -36.94
C ALA A 389 -0.70 20.58 -38.27
N ALA A 390 -0.14 20.09 -39.38
CA ALA A 390 -0.56 20.43 -40.73
C ALA A 390 -0.41 19.21 -41.65
N VAL A 391 -1.32 19.08 -42.62
CA VAL A 391 -1.18 18.08 -43.70
C VAL A 391 -0.10 18.57 -44.67
N VAL A 392 0.88 17.73 -44.95
CA VAL A 392 1.95 18.01 -45.93
C VAL A 392 1.53 17.48 -47.30
N ASP A 393 1.08 16.22 -47.34
CA ASP A 393 0.58 15.53 -48.52
C ASP A 393 -0.40 14.41 -48.13
N SER A 394 -0.78 13.53 -49.05
CA SER A 394 -1.76 12.46 -48.81
C SER A 394 -1.31 11.39 -47.81
N ASN A 395 0.00 11.28 -47.54
CA ASN A 395 0.60 10.24 -46.71
C ASN A 395 1.35 10.81 -45.50
N THR A 396 1.46 12.14 -45.39
CA THR A 396 2.29 12.81 -44.39
C THR A 396 1.57 13.94 -43.67
N GLU A 397 1.65 13.93 -42.35
CA GLU A 397 1.29 15.06 -41.48
C GLU A 397 2.56 15.58 -40.78
N ARG A 398 2.62 16.89 -40.54
CA ARG A 398 3.74 17.53 -39.85
C ARG A 398 3.30 18.01 -38.49
N LEU A 399 3.98 17.56 -37.44
CA LEU A 399 3.80 18.02 -36.07
C LEU A 399 4.83 19.11 -35.73
N ALA A 400 4.38 20.18 -35.07
CA ALA A 400 5.24 21.15 -34.41
C ALA A 400 5.19 20.92 -32.89
N LEU A 401 6.36 20.72 -32.28
CA LEU A 401 6.53 20.40 -30.87
C LEU A 401 6.97 21.63 -30.05
N ASP A 402 6.78 21.57 -28.73
CA ASP A 402 7.26 22.58 -27.79
C ASP A 402 8.69 22.30 -27.28
N GLY A 403 9.12 23.07 -26.27
CA GLY A 403 10.39 22.84 -25.57
C GLY A 403 11.65 23.16 -26.38
N GLU A 404 12.77 22.59 -25.96
CA GLU A 404 14.07 22.76 -26.60
C GLU A 404 14.18 22.00 -27.92
N THR A 405 15.00 22.53 -28.84
CA THR A 405 15.27 21.93 -30.15
C THR A 405 15.92 20.56 -30.00
N LEU A 406 15.43 19.59 -30.76
CA LEU A 406 15.95 18.22 -30.82
C LEU A 406 16.41 17.91 -32.24
N HIS A 407 17.47 17.10 -32.35
CA HIS A 407 17.96 16.54 -33.60
C HIS A 407 18.10 15.03 -33.40
N ILE A 408 17.05 14.29 -33.76
CA ILE A 408 16.98 12.83 -33.57
C ILE A 408 16.69 12.23 -34.93
N LYS A 409 17.54 11.30 -35.37
CA LYS A 409 17.30 10.61 -36.64
C LYS A 409 16.08 9.70 -36.52
N GLN A 410 15.32 9.52 -37.60
CA GLN A 410 14.18 8.61 -37.62
C GLN A 410 14.55 7.21 -37.11
N SER A 411 15.72 6.70 -37.52
CA SER A 411 16.25 5.39 -37.10
C SER A 411 16.62 5.29 -35.62
N GLU A 412 16.79 6.43 -34.95
CA GLU A 412 17.09 6.50 -33.51
C GLU A 412 15.81 6.56 -32.68
N ILE A 413 14.64 6.80 -33.29
CA ILE A 413 13.36 6.81 -32.60
C ILE A 413 12.85 5.36 -32.50
N LEU A 414 12.78 4.84 -31.29
CA LEU A 414 12.24 3.51 -31.02
C LEU A 414 10.71 3.51 -30.99
N LYS A 415 10.11 4.50 -30.32
CA LYS A 415 8.67 4.56 -30.10
C LYS A 415 8.21 5.98 -29.79
N ILE A 416 7.05 6.36 -30.32
CA ILE A 416 6.33 7.58 -29.90
C ILE A 416 4.95 7.19 -29.41
N SER A 417 4.69 7.45 -28.13
CA SER A 417 3.41 7.17 -27.47
C SER A 417 2.73 8.47 -27.07
N PHE A 418 1.40 8.53 -27.14
CA PHE A 418 0.65 9.61 -26.51
C PHE A 418 0.81 9.56 -25.00
N LEU A 419 0.90 10.73 -24.39
CA LEU A 419 1.00 10.94 -22.97
C LEU A 419 -0.31 11.62 -22.50
N THR A 420 -1.03 10.95 -21.61
CA THR A 420 -2.32 11.43 -21.09
C THR A 420 -2.21 11.70 -19.60
N LEU A 421 -2.52 12.93 -19.18
CA LEU A 421 -2.59 13.25 -17.76
C LEU A 421 -3.77 12.49 -17.18
N SER A 422 -3.51 11.68 -16.16
CA SER A 422 -4.44 10.69 -15.65
C SER A 422 -4.43 10.64 -14.14
N ARG A 423 -5.45 10.03 -13.57
CA ARG A 423 -5.48 9.58 -12.16
C ARG A 423 -5.78 8.09 -12.10
N LEU A 424 -5.60 7.46 -10.95
CA LEU A 424 -6.17 6.13 -10.73
C LEU A 424 -7.69 6.16 -10.93
N ASP A 425 -8.23 5.08 -11.49
CA ASP A 425 -9.67 4.92 -11.67
C ASP A 425 -10.37 4.37 -10.41
N SER A 426 -9.63 3.63 -9.59
CA SER A 426 -10.08 3.01 -8.33
C SER A 426 -9.34 3.57 -7.12
N ASP A 427 -9.99 3.57 -5.96
CA ASP A 427 -9.35 3.82 -4.66
C ASP A 427 -8.70 2.56 -4.06
N THR A 428 -8.98 1.38 -4.63
CA THR A 428 -8.43 0.11 -4.16
C THR A 428 -7.30 -0.34 -5.08
N ILE A 429 -6.16 -0.67 -4.49
CA ILE A 429 -5.02 -1.28 -5.16
C ILE A 429 -4.76 -2.63 -4.51
N SER A 430 -4.76 -3.68 -5.32
CA SER A 430 -4.49 -5.05 -4.88
C SER A 430 -3.06 -5.44 -5.24
N TRP A 431 -2.28 -5.75 -4.21
CA TRP A 431 -0.95 -6.28 -4.29
C TRP A 431 -1.01 -7.79 -4.16
N VAL A 432 -0.58 -8.52 -5.18
CA VAL A 432 -0.55 -9.98 -5.17
C VAL A 432 0.90 -10.41 -4.97
N HIS A 433 1.19 -10.95 -3.79
CA HIS A 433 2.50 -11.47 -3.44
C HIS A 433 2.54 -12.97 -3.77
N HIS A 434 3.41 -13.35 -4.71
CA HIS A 434 3.56 -14.75 -5.15
C HIS A 434 4.53 -15.55 -4.29
N THR A 435 5.40 -14.85 -3.57
CA THR A 435 6.38 -15.41 -2.65
C THR A 435 6.46 -14.53 -1.42
N ASP A 436 7.27 -14.97 -0.45
CA ASP A 436 7.66 -14.11 0.65
C ASP A 436 8.51 -12.91 0.18
N ALA A 437 9.05 -12.19 1.15
CA ALA A 437 9.44 -10.79 1.03
C ALA A 437 10.30 -10.41 -0.18
N ASP A 438 11.33 -11.19 -0.53
CA ASP A 438 12.30 -10.75 -1.54
C ASP A 438 12.05 -11.37 -2.93
N GLY A 439 10.87 -11.92 -3.17
CA GLY A 439 10.50 -12.41 -4.50
C GLY A 439 9.45 -11.54 -5.20
N VAL A 440 8.57 -12.19 -5.96
CA VAL A 440 7.77 -11.53 -7.01
C VAL A 440 6.42 -11.09 -6.47
N ALA A 441 6.07 -9.84 -6.77
CA ALA A 441 4.72 -9.32 -6.57
C ALA A 441 4.16 -8.70 -7.86
N THR A 442 2.85 -8.77 -8.02
CA THR A 442 2.15 -8.18 -9.16
C THR A 442 1.06 -7.22 -8.70
N VAL A 443 0.88 -6.14 -9.47
CA VAL A 443 -0.15 -5.12 -9.23
C VAL A 443 -0.76 -4.73 -10.56
N SER A 444 -2.09 -4.69 -10.62
CA SER A 444 -2.83 -4.19 -11.78
C SER A 444 -3.74 -3.04 -11.37
N VAL A 445 -3.66 -1.94 -12.10
CA VAL A 445 -4.46 -0.72 -11.87
C VAL A 445 -4.92 -0.13 -13.18
N SER A 446 -5.97 0.68 -13.14
CA SER A 446 -6.44 1.44 -14.30
C SER A 446 -6.23 2.92 -14.08
N PHE A 447 -5.80 3.62 -15.11
CA PHE A 447 -5.65 5.07 -15.13
C PHE A 447 -6.73 5.68 -16.04
N ARG A 448 -7.44 6.67 -15.50
CA ARG A 448 -8.43 7.47 -16.25
C ARG A 448 -7.83 8.81 -16.60
N GLY A 449 -7.91 9.17 -17.88
CA GLY A 449 -7.51 10.45 -18.42
C GLY A 449 -8.31 11.61 -17.84
N LEU A 450 -7.64 12.74 -17.70
CA LEU A 450 -8.15 14.00 -17.18
C LEU A 450 -8.09 15.07 -18.25
N ARG A 451 -8.75 16.19 -17.98
CA ARG A 451 -8.62 17.42 -18.78
C ARG A 451 -7.37 18.16 -18.34
N ASP A 452 -6.24 17.88 -19.00
CA ASP A 452 -4.94 18.48 -18.68
C ASP A 452 -4.98 20.01 -18.73
N GLU A 453 -5.84 20.58 -19.59
CA GLU A 453 -6.02 22.02 -19.69
C GLU A 453 -6.69 22.67 -18.46
N LEU A 454 -7.24 21.87 -17.54
CA LEU A 454 -7.90 22.33 -16.31
C LEU A 454 -7.10 22.00 -15.03
N GLU A 455 -5.97 21.32 -15.17
CA GLU A 455 -5.07 20.96 -14.06
C GLU A 455 -3.89 21.94 -14.10
N ILE A 456 -3.81 22.85 -13.12
CA ILE A 456 -2.78 23.91 -13.03
C ILE A 456 -1.70 23.52 -12.04
#